data_AF-Q6AK77-F1
#
_entry.id   AF-Q6AK77-F1
#
_cell.length_a   1.000
_cell.length_b   1.000
_cell.length_c   1.000
_cell.angle_alpha   90.00
_cell.angle_beta   90.00
_cell.angle_gamma   90.00
#
_symmetry.space_group_name_H-M   'P 1'
#
loop_
_entity.id
_entity.type
_entity.pdbx_description
1 polymer ?
#
loop_
_entity_poly.entity_id
_entity_poly.type
_entity_poly.pdbx_seq_one_letter_code
_entity_poly.pdbx_strand_id
1 'polypeptide(L)'
;MKSHTSLNFLLAFILLGGICLSGWTSWLLYDAEEKVIVNEFQQSVNRLAIEIYHEALKNFEASQSLLTLYNNGEIVPSYDRFNNEARRLLVDYPGIHALGWIPRTARDRGGVSLFEVGAYFSDNEKSGTGEAIDTEGARGEALPVFYIEPVPGNSDRLGFDLAASPLMPALRRAMDEDLLQVTAPVDFVQEGNVQRGVVSLLPVYKGNPTTVVRRRQALFGFVVGVYQIDDILVSSHLTEDLAGIKLKLVDITSPVSTETLYSRDPRNVFVLQQSAFYQKKMPVILGRQWCLEAFPTVLYVERRRGFSSQLIFVFGIIFTSVVAFVLRAIVKKSVLTQEKLLEKKNELQEVNRKLKLVSSSDGLTGVFNRRTMDNFLSREWARAMREKSSISFIMADIDNFKLYNDNYGHLTGDECLKKVAEQLRKIPHRSTDLVARYGGEEFSLVLLNTTDAASVAEDCRRAIEDLQIAHAFSPTSNVVTISAGVSTCIPKSGMDSSLLVAAADKALYRAKRLGRNRIATNICEW
;
A
#
# COMPACT_ATOMS: atom_id res chain seq x y z
N MET A 1 -0.09 21.44 -26.56
CA MET A 1 1.03 20.46 -26.45
C MET A 1 1.68 20.41 -25.07
N LYS A 2 2.14 21.52 -24.48
CA LYS A 2 2.83 21.50 -23.15
C LYS A 2 2.04 20.88 -21.98
N SER A 3 0.70 20.99 -21.93
CA SER A 3 -0.10 20.44 -20.81
C SER A 3 -0.31 18.92 -20.87
N HIS A 4 -0.29 18.32 -22.08
CA HIS A 4 -0.43 16.87 -22.22
C HIS A 4 0.85 16.15 -21.81
N THR A 5 2.02 16.73 -22.09
CA THR A 5 3.32 16.18 -21.67
C THR A 5 3.49 16.24 -20.15
N SER A 6 3.09 17.34 -19.51
CA SER A 6 3.15 17.47 -18.04
C SER A 6 2.19 16.51 -17.33
N LEU A 7 0.99 16.28 -17.89
CA LEU A 7 0.03 15.31 -17.34
C LEU A 7 0.56 13.88 -17.43
N ASN A 8 1.12 13.49 -18.56
CA ASN A 8 1.68 12.14 -18.73
C ASN A 8 2.86 11.91 -17.78
N PHE A 9 3.70 12.92 -17.55
CA PHE A 9 4.79 12.84 -16.58
C PHE A 9 4.27 12.69 -15.14
N LEU A 10 3.25 13.47 -14.75
CA LEU A 10 2.60 13.34 -13.45
C LEU A 10 1.97 11.96 -13.24
N LEU A 11 1.26 11.43 -14.24
CA LEU A 11 0.67 10.10 -14.18
C LEU A 11 1.74 9.00 -14.07
N ALA A 12 2.83 9.11 -14.85
CA ALA A 12 3.96 8.20 -14.76
C ALA A 12 4.60 8.24 -13.36
N PHE A 13 4.76 9.44 -12.79
CA PHE A 13 5.28 9.61 -11.43
C PHE A 13 4.38 8.98 -10.37
N ILE A 14 3.05 9.15 -10.47
CA ILE A 14 2.08 8.53 -9.55
C ILE A 14 2.11 7.01 -9.67
N LEU A 15 2.14 6.47 -10.89
CA LEU A 15 2.22 5.03 -11.12
C LEU A 15 3.52 4.44 -10.54
N LEU A 16 4.65 5.08 -10.82
CA LEU A 16 5.95 4.66 -10.29
C LEU A 16 5.96 4.71 -8.76
N GLY A 17 5.51 5.83 -8.18
CA GLY A 17 5.44 5.99 -6.73
C GLY A 17 4.53 4.96 -6.05
N GLY A 18 3.37 4.65 -6.65
CA GLY A 18 2.46 3.64 -6.11
C GLY A 18 2.99 2.21 -6.25
N ILE A 19 3.69 1.86 -7.32
CA ILE A 19 4.39 0.56 -7.47
C ILE A 19 5.49 0.44 -6.42
N CYS A 20 6.32 1.49 -6.25
CA CYS A 20 7.37 1.50 -5.22
C CYS A 20 6.79 1.36 -3.82
N LEU A 21 5.73 2.09 -3.49
CA LEU A 21 5.07 2.01 -2.18
C LEU A 21 4.46 0.62 -1.94
N SER A 22 3.78 0.05 -2.94
CA SER A 22 3.20 -1.29 -2.86
C SER A 22 4.27 -2.37 -2.69
N GLY A 23 5.40 -2.23 -3.39
CA GLY A 23 6.55 -3.12 -3.25
C GLY A 23 7.17 -3.02 -1.86
N TRP A 24 7.31 -1.80 -1.33
CA TRP A 24 7.85 -1.59 0.01
C TRP A 24 6.95 -2.16 1.11
N THR A 25 5.64 -1.92 1.05
CA THR A 25 4.69 -2.48 2.04
C THR A 25 4.59 -4.01 1.94
N SER A 26 4.59 -4.56 0.72
CA SER A 26 4.64 -6.01 0.50
C SER A 26 5.92 -6.63 1.09
N TRP A 27 7.07 -6.00 0.88
CA TRP A 27 8.34 -6.43 1.46
C TRP A 27 8.35 -6.36 2.99
N LEU A 28 7.82 -5.28 3.58
CA LEU A 28 7.70 -5.16 5.04
C LEU A 28 6.83 -6.27 5.64
N LEU A 29 5.72 -6.61 4.97
CA LEU A 29 4.87 -7.70 5.44
C LEU A 29 5.54 -9.05 5.24
N TYR A 30 6.24 -9.26 4.13
CA TYR A 30 7.03 -10.47 3.86
C TYR A 30 8.08 -10.72 4.96
N ASP A 31 8.82 -9.68 5.37
CA ASP A 31 9.82 -9.76 6.45
C ASP A 31 9.16 -10.04 7.82
N ALA A 32 7.99 -9.44 8.08
CA ALA A 32 7.23 -9.71 9.29
C ALA A 32 6.71 -11.16 9.34
N GLU A 33 6.15 -11.67 8.24
CA GLU A 33 5.71 -13.07 8.09
C GLU A 33 6.89 -14.04 8.32
N GLU A 34 8.05 -13.74 7.76
CA GLU A 34 9.26 -14.56 7.94
C GLU A 34 9.69 -14.65 9.41
N LYS A 35 9.68 -13.52 10.13
CA LYS A 35 9.97 -13.49 11.58
C LYS A 35 8.98 -14.31 12.40
N VAL A 36 7.69 -14.26 12.06
CA VAL A 36 6.65 -15.07 12.73
C VAL A 36 6.93 -16.56 12.51
N ILE A 37 7.19 -16.97 11.27
CA ILE A 37 7.49 -18.37 10.93
C ILE A 37 8.73 -18.87 11.67
N VAL A 38 9.80 -18.06 11.74
CA VAL A 38 11.03 -18.42 12.48
C VAL A 38 10.76 -18.54 13.98
N ASN A 39 9.98 -17.63 14.56
CA ASN A 39 9.64 -17.69 15.98
C ASN A 39 8.78 -18.92 16.32
N GLU A 40 7.75 -19.20 15.51
CA GLU A 40 6.93 -20.41 15.66
C GLU A 40 7.78 -21.68 15.53
N PHE A 41 8.71 -21.71 14.57
CA PHE A 41 9.66 -22.79 14.41
C PHE A 41 10.50 -23.02 15.67
N GLN A 42 11.09 -21.97 16.23
CA GLN A 42 11.88 -22.08 17.47
C GLN A 42 11.03 -22.57 18.66
N GLN A 43 9.77 -22.12 18.75
CA GLN A 43 8.84 -22.59 19.78
C GLN A 43 8.50 -24.07 19.62
N SER A 44 8.24 -24.54 18.39
CA SER A 44 8.02 -25.96 18.09
C SER A 44 9.23 -26.81 18.48
N VAL A 45 10.45 -26.38 18.12
CA VAL A 45 11.68 -27.11 18.47
C VAL A 45 11.93 -27.11 19.98
N ASN A 46 11.61 -26.02 20.68
CA ASN A 46 11.69 -25.98 22.15
C ASN A 46 10.74 -26.97 22.81
N ARG A 47 9.48 -27.04 22.35
CA ARG A 47 8.49 -27.99 22.85
C ARG A 47 8.94 -29.43 22.60
N LEU A 48 9.34 -29.72 21.37
CA LEU A 48 9.87 -31.01 20.95
C LEU A 48 11.06 -31.45 21.83
N ALA A 49 12.01 -30.55 22.10
CA ALA A 49 13.15 -30.87 22.95
C ALA A 49 12.75 -31.26 24.38
N ILE A 50 11.72 -30.62 24.93
CA ILE A 50 11.18 -30.93 26.26
C ILE A 50 10.45 -32.27 26.25
N GLU A 51 9.65 -32.56 25.23
CA GLU A 51 8.92 -33.83 25.08
C GLU A 51 9.89 -35.02 24.94
N ILE A 52 10.90 -34.89 24.07
CA ILE A 52 11.96 -35.90 23.91
C ILE A 52 12.70 -36.15 25.22
N TYR A 53 13.05 -35.08 25.95
CA TYR A 53 13.74 -35.19 27.24
C TYR A 53 12.91 -35.99 28.25
N HIS A 54 11.62 -35.68 28.41
CA HIS A 54 10.77 -36.36 29.39
C HIS A 54 10.50 -37.81 28.99
N GLU A 55 10.27 -38.09 27.70
CA GLU A 55 10.04 -39.45 27.23
C GLU A 55 11.29 -40.32 27.39
N ALA A 56 12.47 -39.78 27.04
CA ALA A 56 13.74 -40.48 27.26
C ALA A 56 13.99 -40.74 28.75
N LEU A 57 13.82 -39.73 29.61
CA LEU A 57 14.03 -39.87 31.06
C LEU A 57 13.08 -40.91 31.65
N LYS A 58 11.80 -40.88 31.28
CA LYS A 58 10.79 -41.86 31.70
C LYS A 58 11.19 -43.29 31.33
N ASN A 59 11.66 -43.52 30.11
CA ASN A 59 12.13 -44.85 29.69
C ASN A 59 13.39 -45.27 30.48
N PHE A 60 14.34 -44.36 30.71
CA PHE A 60 15.56 -44.69 31.46
C PHE A 60 15.26 -45.04 32.92
N GLU A 61 14.46 -44.23 33.61
CA GLU A 61 14.12 -44.43 35.02
C GLU A 61 13.27 -45.68 35.26
N ALA A 62 12.52 -46.16 34.27
CA ALA A 62 11.75 -47.40 34.38
C ALA A 62 12.61 -48.60 34.80
N SER A 63 13.87 -48.65 34.36
CA SER A 63 14.84 -49.70 34.72
C SER A 63 15.15 -49.78 36.22
N GLN A 64 14.94 -48.68 36.98
CA GLN A 64 15.15 -48.67 38.42
C GLN A 64 14.17 -49.59 39.16
N SER A 65 13.01 -49.89 38.58
CA SER A 65 12.04 -50.83 39.16
C SER A 65 12.64 -52.22 39.36
N LEU A 66 13.62 -52.62 38.52
CA LEU A 66 14.31 -53.90 38.64
C LEU A 66 15.20 -53.98 39.89
N LEU A 67 15.61 -52.85 40.49
CA LEU A 67 16.39 -52.87 41.74
C LEU A 67 15.67 -53.59 42.88
N THR A 68 14.34 -53.57 42.88
CA THR A 68 13.51 -54.24 43.88
C THR A 68 13.73 -55.76 43.92
N LEU A 69 14.21 -56.35 42.82
CA LEU A 69 14.46 -57.79 42.71
C LEU A 69 15.68 -58.27 43.50
N TYR A 70 16.64 -57.38 43.74
CA TYR A 70 17.98 -57.74 44.22
C TYR A 70 18.17 -57.66 45.73
N ASN A 71 17.15 -57.22 46.49
CA ASN A 71 17.16 -57.15 47.96
C ASN A 71 18.50 -56.66 48.56
N ASN A 72 18.93 -55.44 48.22
CA ASN A 72 20.23 -54.87 48.64
C ASN A 72 21.46 -55.75 48.30
N GLY A 73 21.42 -56.45 47.17
CA GLY A 73 22.52 -57.27 46.65
C GLY A 73 22.75 -58.57 47.42
N GLU A 74 21.76 -59.04 48.18
CA GLU A 74 21.85 -60.29 48.94
C GLU A 74 21.49 -61.53 48.10
N ILE A 75 20.63 -61.36 47.08
CA ILE A 75 20.11 -62.46 46.26
C ILE A 75 20.21 -62.07 44.78
N VAL A 76 20.80 -62.95 43.97
CA VAL A 76 20.62 -62.90 42.51
C VAL A 76 19.22 -63.44 42.21
N PRO A 77 18.31 -62.66 41.62
CA PRO A 77 16.97 -63.14 41.31
C PRO A 77 17.04 -64.33 40.34
N SER A 78 16.10 -65.27 40.43
CA SER A 78 15.99 -66.32 39.41
C SER A 78 15.68 -65.69 38.04
N TYR A 79 16.09 -66.37 36.98
CA TYR A 79 15.81 -65.94 35.60
C TYR A 79 14.31 -65.69 35.39
N ASP A 80 13.43 -66.60 35.82
CA ASP A 80 11.98 -66.42 35.69
C ASP A 80 11.46 -65.14 36.38
N ARG A 81 11.99 -64.82 37.57
CA ARG A 81 11.59 -63.60 38.29
C ARG A 81 12.07 -62.35 37.57
N PHE A 82 13.32 -62.34 37.11
CA PHE A 82 13.87 -61.24 36.32
C PHE A 82 13.10 -61.05 35.02
N ASN A 83 12.89 -62.14 34.28
CA ASN A 83 12.22 -62.16 32.99
C ASN A 83 10.78 -61.63 33.07
N ASN A 84 10.01 -62.05 34.08
CA ASN A 84 8.64 -61.58 34.27
C ASN A 84 8.56 -60.05 34.46
N GLU A 85 9.42 -59.46 35.30
CA GLU A 85 9.45 -58.00 35.48
C GLU A 85 10.03 -57.29 34.25
N ALA A 86 11.10 -57.82 33.64
CA ALA A 86 11.71 -57.24 32.45
C ALA A 86 10.72 -57.18 31.28
N ARG A 87 9.98 -58.26 31.00
CA ARG A 87 8.95 -58.29 29.94
C ARG A 87 7.84 -57.29 30.19
N ARG A 88 7.41 -57.11 31.44
CA ARG A 88 6.42 -56.08 31.78
C ARG A 88 6.93 -54.68 31.43
N LEU A 89 8.17 -54.36 31.79
CA LEU A 89 8.78 -53.07 31.45
C LEU A 89 8.95 -52.88 29.94
N LEU A 90 9.34 -53.92 29.19
CA LEU A 90 9.46 -53.86 27.74
C LEU A 90 8.11 -53.57 27.06
N VAL A 91 7.00 -54.04 27.62
CA VAL A 91 5.64 -53.76 27.12
C VAL A 91 5.20 -52.34 27.50
N ASP A 92 5.43 -51.93 28.75
CA ASP A 92 4.98 -50.63 29.27
C ASP A 92 5.82 -49.45 28.71
N TYR A 93 7.07 -49.73 28.29
CA TYR A 93 8.04 -48.74 27.83
C TYR A 93 8.69 -49.20 26.51
N PRO A 94 8.09 -48.90 25.34
CA PRO A 94 8.54 -49.40 24.04
C PRO A 94 9.90 -48.84 23.59
N GLY A 95 10.43 -47.81 24.26
CA GLY A 95 11.78 -47.31 24.00
C GLY A 95 12.89 -48.17 24.61
N ILE A 96 12.54 -49.17 25.43
CA ILE A 96 13.46 -50.15 25.99
C ILE A 96 13.55 -51.33 25.01
N HIS A 97 14.73 -51.53 24.44
CA HIS A 97 14.99 -52.63 23.51
C HIS A 97 15.37 -53.91 24.24
N ALA A 98 16.19 -53.79 25.28
CA ALA A 98 16.56 -54.93 26.12
C ALA A 98 16.86 -54.52 27.56
N LEU A 99 16.66 -55.45 28.49
CA LEU A 99 17.03 -55.32 29.91
C LEU A 99 17.91 -56.50 30.30
N GLY A 100 18.94 -56.25 31.10
CA GLY A 100 19.91 -57.27 31.49
C GLY A 100 20.46 -57.12 32.90
N TRP A 101 21.06 -58.21 33.36
CA TRP A 101 21.76 -58.28 34.65
C TRP A 101 23.21 -58.68 34.42
N ILE A 102 24.13 -57.93 35.02
CA ILE A 102 25.58 -58.15 34.93
C ILE A 102 26.15 -58.25 36.35
N PRO A 103 26.31 -59.46 36.92
CA PRO A 103 26.91 -59.63 38.22
C PRO A 103 28.41 -59.34 38.17
N ARG A 104 28.95 -58.87 39.30
CA ARG A 104 30.40 -58.81 39.48
C ARG A 104 30.91 -60.17 39.91
N THR A 105 31.79 -60.76 39.10
CA THR A 105 32.38 -62.09 39.36
C THR A 105 33.90 -62.00 39.46
N ALA A 106 34.51 -62.92 40.21
CA ALA A 106 35.97 -63.08 40.22
C ALA A 106 36.39 -63.88 38.97
N ARG A 107 37.40 -63.43 38.21
CA ARG A 107 38.00 -64.25 37.15
C ARG A 107 38.85 -65.35 37.80
N ASP A 108 38.46 -66.61 37.67
CA ASP A 108 39.34 -67.74 38.00
C ASP A 108 40.20 -68.14 36.78
N ARG A 109 41.15 -69.07 36.97
CA ARG A 109 42.13 -69.49 35.95
C ARG A 109 41.53 -70.23 34.75
N GLY A 110 40.22 -70.50 34.72
CA GLY A 110 39.53 -71.21 33.63
C GLY A 110 38.55 -70.34 32.82
N GLY A 111 38.51 -69.02 33.06
CA GLY A 111 37.48 -68.15 32.48
C GLY A 111 36.23 -68.08 33.36
N VAL A 112 35.30 -67.18 33.02
CA VAL A 112 34.00 -67.11 33.71
C VAL A 112 33.32 -68.48 33.51
N SER A 113 32.94 -69.17 34.59
CA SER A 113 32.21 -70.44 34.49
C SER A 113 30.84 -70.20 33.83
N LEU A 114 30.82 -70.28 32.49
CA LEU A 114 29.63 -70.31 31.63
C LEU A 114 28.71 -71.50 31.95
N PHE A 115 29.18 -72.46 32.77
CA PHE A 115 28.44 -73.63 33.20
C PHE A 115 27.22 -73.31 34.08
N GLU A 116 27.21 -72.20 34.82
CA GLU A 116 26.01 -71.76 35.57
C GLU A 116 25.03 -70.98 34.70
N VAL A 117 25.49 -70.26 33.66
CA VAL A 117 24.63 -69.53 32.71
C VAL A 117 23.87 -70.52 31.80
N GLY A 118 24.57 -71.54 31.29
CA GLY A 118 23.98 -72.56 30.40
C GLY A 118 23.03 -73.55 31.07
N ALA A 119 22.96 -73.58 32.41
CA ALA A 119 22.08 -74.48 33.17
C ALA A 119 20.64 -73.95 33.30
N TYR A 120 20.41 -72.65 33.08
CA TYR A 120 19.08 -72.03 33.15
C TYR A 120 18.33 -71.99 31.81
N PHE A 121 19.03 -72.24 30.69
CA PHE A 121 18.43 -72.28 29.35
C PHE A 121 18.24 -73.73 28.90
N SER A 122 17.02 -74.07 28.45
CA SER A 122 16.71 -75.41 27.95
C SER A 122 17.51 -75.73 26.69
N ASP A 123 17.76 -77.02 26.40
CA ASP A 123 18.61 -77.48 25.30
C ASP A 123 18.22 -76.94 23.90
N ASN A 124 17.01 -76.40 23.73
CA ASN A 124 16.53 -75.80 22.48
C ASN A 124 16.98 -74.33 22.25
N GLU A 125 17.51 -73.64 23.27
CA GLU A 125 17.94 -72.23 23.17
C GLU A 125 19.47 -72.06 23.11
N LYS A 126 20.22 -73.17 23.09
CA LYS A 126 21.69 -73.22 23.01
C LYS A 126 22.25 -72.96 21.59
N SER A 127 21.63 -72.08 20.80
CA SER A 127 22.09 -71.77 19.43
C SER A 127 23.02 -70.56 19.33
N GLY A 128 23.32 -69.86 20.43
CA GLY A 128 24.30 -68.77 20.43
C GLY A 128 25.71 -69.30 20.64
N THR A 129 26.51 -69.39 19.59
CA THR A 129 27.95 -69.61 19.68
C THR A 129 28.62 -68.35 20.21
N GLY A 130 28.53 -68.12 21.52
CA GLY A 130 29.45 -67.21 22.20
C GLY A 130 30.83 -67.84 22.16
N GLU A 131 31.67 -67.47 21.19
CA GLU A 131 33.12 -67.69 21.32
C GLU A 131 33.54 -67.10 22.66
N ALA A 132 34.11 -67.94 23.54
CA ALA A 132 34.79 -67.46 24.72
C ALA A 132 35.90 -66.52 24.21
N ILE A 133 35.70 -65.21 24.33
CA ILE A 133 36.73 -64.25 23.99
C ILE A 133 37.85 -64.48 25.00
N ASP A 134 38.92 -65.09 24.52
CA ASP A 134 40.16 -65.31 25.24
C ASP A 134 40.79 -63.94 25.51
N THR A 135 40.46 -63.35 26.66
CA THR A 135 41.09 -62.12 27.12
C THR A 135 42.39 -62.47 27.84
N GLU A 136 43.36 -63.01 27.09
CA GLU A 136 44.74 -63.15 27.55
C GLU A 136 45.27 -61.77 27.98
N GLY A 137 45.33 -61.53 29.30
CA GLY A 137 46.12 -60.43 29.87
C GLY A 137 45.49 -59.64 31.02
N ALA A 138 44.18 -59.68 31.25
CA ALA A 138 43.57 -58.89 32.33
C ALA A 138 43.34 -59.74 33.59
N ARG A 139 44.32 -59.73 34.52
CA ARG A 139 44.10 -60.20 35.90
C ARG A 139 43.11 -59.23 36.59
N GLY A 140 41.92 -59.69 36.96
CA GLY A 140 40.91 -58.84 37.61
C GLY A 140 39.50 -59.43 37.71
N GLU A 141 38.55 -58.60 38.11
CA GLU A 141 37.11 -58.89 38.18
C GLU A 141 36.48 -58.92 36.77
N ALA A 142 35.44 -59.74 36.57
CA ALA A 142 34.67 -59.81 35.33
C ALA A 142 33.24 -59.28 35.55
N LEU A 143 32.67 -58.73 34.47
CA LEU A 143 31.31 -58.23 34.39
C LEU A 143 30.59 -58.88 33.18
N PRO A 144 30.33 -60.20 33.25
CA PRO A 144 29.66 -60.91 32.17
C PRO A 144 28.17 -60.56 32.12
N VAL A 145 27.62 -60.39 30.92
CA VAL A 145 26.15 -60.33 30.73
C VAL A 145 25.55 -61.68 31.13
N PHE A 146 24.77 -61.70 32.19
CA PHE A 146 24.24 -62.93 32.79
C PHE A 146 22.77 -63.16 32.44
N TYR A 147 21.95 -62.11 32.49
CA TYR A 147 20.58 -62.12 31.94
C TYR A 147 20.42 -61.07 30.85
N ILE A 148 19.59 -61.37 29.86
CA ILE A 148 19.15 -60.42 28.85
C ILE A 148 17.74 -60.79 28.37
N GLU A 149 16.85 -59.81 28.33
CA GLU A 149 15.50 -59.94 27.77
C GLU A 149 15.23 -58.81 26.76
N PRO A 150 14.61 -59.10 25.61
CA PRO A 150 14.21 -60.43 25.14
C PRO A 150 15.41 -61.26 24.69
N VAL A 151 15.42 -62.57 24.94
CA VAL A 151 16.50 -63.49 24.51
C VAL A 151 16.63 -63.57 22.97
N PRO A 152 15.54 -63.72 22.19
CA PRO A 152 15.63 -63.73 20.73
C PRO A 152 16.30 -62.47 20.19
N GLY A 153 17.33 -62.63 19.38
CA GLY A 153 18.11 -61.51 18.81
C GLY A 153 19.18 -60.92 19.72
N ASN A 154 19.22 -61.30 21.00
CA ASN A 154 20.22 -60.85 21.98
C ASN A 154 21.05 -61.99 22.59
N SER A 155 20.78 -63.25 22.23
CA SER A 155 21.47 -64.44 22.77
C SER A 155 22.99 -64.37 22.68
N ASP A 156 23.51 -63.79 21.59
CA ASP A 156 24.95 -63.70 21.32
C ASP A 156 25.67 -62.70 22.25
N ARG A 157 24.91 -61.96 23.08
CA ARG A 157 25.45 -61.04 24.09
C ARG A 157 25.66 -61.70 25.44
N LEU A 158 25.06 -62.86 25.71
CA LEU A 158 25.26 -63.59 26.96
C LEU A 158 26.74 -63.98 27.13
N GLY A 159 27.28 -63.77 28.32
CA GLY A 159 28.69 -64.01 28.65
C GLY A 159 29.67 -62.91 28.18
N PHE A 160 29.22 -61.93 27.38
CA PHE A 160 30.07 -60.82 26.96
C PHE A 160 30.54 -60.01 28.17
N ASP A 161 31.84 -59.82 28.33
CA ASP A 161 32.42 -59.13 29.49
C ASP A 161 32.50 -57.62 29.28
N LEU A 162 31.65 -56.88 30.01
CA LEU A 162 31.64 -55.42 29.95
C LEU A 162 32.89 -54.78 30.56
N ALA A 163 33.67 -55.51 31.37
CA ALA A 163 34.92 -55.02 31.94
C ALA A 163 35.99 -54.71 30.87
N ALA A 164 35.88 -55.35 29.70
CA ALA A 164 36.75 -55.14 28.53
C ALA A 164 36.10 -54.25 27.46
N SER A 165 34.93 -53.67 27.74
CA SER A 165 34.17 -52.89 26.75
C SER A 165 34.50 -51.38 26.79
N PRO A 166 34.20 -50.63 25.71
CA PRO A 166 34.25 -49.17 25.71
C PRO A 166 33.35 -48.49 26.76
N LEU A 167 32.45 -49.23 27.42
CA LEU A 167 31.50 -48.71 28.40
C LEU A 167 32.12 -48.49 29.79
N MET A 168 33.35 -48.96 30.02
CA MET A 168 34.01 -48.89 31.32
C MET A 168 34.05 -47.51 32.00
N PRO A 169 34.29 -46.39 31.29
CA PRO A 169 34.21 -45.07 31.91
C PRO A 169 32.82 -44.74 32.45
N ALA A 170 31.76 -45.19 31.79
CA ALA A 170 30.39 -44.99 32.25
C ALA A 170 30.04 -45.91 33.43
N LEU A 171 30.48 -47.17 33.40
CA LEU A 171 30.33 -48.12 34.53
C LEU A 171 31.02 -47.59 35.80
N ARG A 172 32.24 -47.04 35.67
CA ARG A 172 32.95 -46.44 36.80
C ARG A 172 32.22 -45.23 37.37
N ARG A 173 31.71 -44.33 36.52
CA ARG A 173 30.91 -43.18 36.99
C ARG A 173 29.64 -43.63 37.70
N ALA A 174 28.89 -44.57 37.12
CA ALA A 174 27.68 -45.10 37.75
C ALA A 174 27.97 -45.67 39.14
N MET A 175 29.03 -46.47 39.24
CA MET A 175 29.49 -47.07 40.50
C MET A 175 29.99 -46.04 41.53
N ASP A 176 30.73 -45.01 41.10
CA ASP A 176 31.29 -44.03 42.03
C ASP A 176 30.21 -43.07 42.55
N GLU A 177 29.32 -42.64 41.65
CA GLU A 177 28.27 -41.66 41.93
C GLU A 177 27.04 -42.28 42.60
N ASP A 178 26.81 -43.59 42.44
CA ASP A 178 25.61 -44.30 42.92
C ASP A 178 24.33 -43.70 42.32
N LEU A 179 24.39 -43.49 41.01
CA LEU A 179 23.31 -42.92 40.20
C LEU A 179 23.18 -43.73 38.91
N LEU A 180 21.95 -43.78 38.39
CA LEU A 180 21.68 -44.23 37.02
C LEU A 180 22.47 -43.35 36.04
N GLN A 181 23.27 -43.98 35.17
CA GLN A 181 24.03 -43.27 34.14
C GLN A 181 23.67 -43.80 32.76
N VAL A 182 23.73 -42.92 31.76
CA VAL A 182 23.58 -43.30 30.35
C VAL A 182 24.92 -43.20 29.62
N THR A 183 25.21 -44.14 28.74
CA THR A 183 26.45 -44.15 27.94
C THR A 183 26.43 -43.11 26.83
N ALA A 184 27.58 -42.94 26.17
CA ALA A 184 27.60 -42.29 24.86
C ALA A 184 26.84 -43.21 23.89
N PRO A 185 26.35 -42.72 22.74
CA PRO A 185 25.73 -43.58 21.74
C PRO A 185 26.65 -44.74 21.34
N VAL A 186 26.07 -45.94 21.31
CA VAL A 186 26.73 -47.19 20.97
C VAL A 186 26.04 -47.78 19.75
N ASP A 187 26.83 -48.37 18.85
CA ASP A 187 26.32 -49.09 17.70
C ASP A 187 26.04 -50.55 18.09
N PHE A 188 24.79 -50.95 17.94
CA PHE A 188 24.31 -52.32 18.11
C PHE A 188 24.18 -52.97 16.74
N VAL A 189 24.74 -54.17 16.60
CA VAL A 189 24.59 -54.99 15.39
C VAL A 189 23.63 -56.12 15.71
N GLN A 190 22.51 -56.17 14.99
CA GLN A 190 21.50 -57.22 15.09
C GLN A 190 21.04 -57.60 13.67
N GLU A 191 21.09 -58.89 13.32
CA GLU A 191 20.62 -59.43 12.03
C GLU A 191 21.16 -58.67 10.78
N GLY A 192 22.38 -58.14 10.87
CA GLY A 192 23.04 -57.42 9.76
C GLY A 192 22.67 -55.93 9.64
N ASN A 193 21.85 -55.38 10.52
CA ASN A 193 21.55 -53.94 10.58
C ASN A 193 22.29 -53.28 11.76
N VAL A 194 22.89 -52.11 11.52
CA VAL A 194 23.54 -51.32 12.57
C VAL A 194 22.53 -50.31 13.10
N GLN A 195 22.12 -50.49 14.34
CA GLN A 195 21.23 -49.57 15.05
C GLN A 195 22.04 -48.78 16.08
N ARG A 196 21.76 -47.50 16.24
CA ARG A 196 22.42 -46.67 17.23
C ARG A 196 21.50 -46.40 18.41
N GLY A 197 22.01 -46.57 19.61
CA GLY A 197 21.25 -46.28 20.81
C GLY A 197 22.15 -46.04 22.01
N VAL A 198 21.59 -46.12 23.20
CA VAL A 198 22.32 -45.86 24.44
C VAL A 198 22.08 -46.97 25.45
N VAL A 199 23.01 -47.12 26.38
CA VAL A 199 22.95 -48.12 27.45
C VAL A 199 22.78 -47.39 28.78
N SER A 200 21.79 -47.76 29.58
CA SER A 200 21.67 -47.32 30.97
C SER A 200 22.43 -48.29 31.88
N LEU A 201 23.10 -47.74 32.89
CA LEU A 201 23.93 -48.48 33.84
C LEU A 201 23.49 -48.13 35.24
N LEU A 202 22.95 -49.11 35.95
CA LEU A 202 22.42 -48.94 37.29
C LEU A 202 23.14 -49.89 38.26
N PRO A 203 24.01 -49.38 39.15
CA PRO A 203 24.77 -50.23 40.05
C PRO A 203 23.86 -50.81 41.13
N VAL A 204 24.16 -52.05 41.51
CA VAL A 204 23.55 -52.73 42.66
C VAL A 204 24.66 -53.00 43.66
N TYR A 205 24.45 -52.66 44.92
CA TYR A 205 25.42 -52.86 45.98
C TYR A 205 24.92 -53.86 47.02
N LYS A 206 25.86 -54.50 47.69
CA LYS A 206 25.61 -55.21 48.95
C LYS A 206 25.46 -54.19 50.07
N GLY A 207 24.27 -54.13 50.68
CA GLY A 207 23.95 -53.13 51.70
C GLY A 207 23.95 -51.69 51.14
N ASN A 208 24.18 -50.70 52.01
CA ASN A 208 24.07 -49.27 51.67
C ASN A 208 25.42 -48.52 51.83
N PRO A 209 26.35 -48.65 50.86
CA PRO A 209 27.66 -48.01 50.96
C PRO A 209 27.61 -46.49 50.74
N THR A 210 28.16 -45.72 51.69
CA THR A 210 28.11 -44.23 51.68
C THR A 210 29.34 -43.53 51.11
N THR A 211 30.44 -44.26 50.84
CA THR A 211 31.67 -43.69 50.28
C THR A 211 32.05 -44.38 48.97
N VAL A 212 32.74 -43.66 48.07
CA VAL A 212 33.19 -44.21 46.78
C VAL A 212 33.99 -45.51 46.95
N VAL A 213 34.91 -45.55 47.93
CA VAL A 213 35.70 -46.76 48.21
C VAL A 213 34.81 -47.93 48.63
N ARG A 214 33.82 -47.69 49.51
CA ARG A 214 32.88 -48.73 49.94
C ARG A 214 31.95 -49.15 48.81
N ARG A 215 31.49 -48.23 47.95
CA ARG A 215 30.68 -48.55 46.75
C ARG A 215 31.41 -49.49 45.82
N ARG A 216 32.67 -49.18 45.50
CA ARG A 216 33.54 -50.05 44.69
C ARG A 216 33.75 -51.43 45.30
N GLN A 217 33.89 -51.53 46.61
CA GLN A 217 34.06 -52.82 47.30
C GLN A 217 32.76 -53.61 47.36
N ALA A 218 31.64 -52.94 47.65
CA ALA A 218 30.33 -53.54 47.84
C ALA A 218 29.55 -53.77 46.53
N LEU A 219 30.08 -53.38 45.37
CA LEU A 219 29.42 -53.59 44.08
C LEU A 219 29.06 -55.08 43.91
N PHE A 220 27.76 -55.33 43.74
CA PHE A 220 27.17 -56.64 43.48
C PHE A 220 27.02 -56.91 41.98
N GLY A 221 26.71 -55.89 41.20
CA GLY A 221 26.56 -55.96 39.75
C GLY A 221 25.88 -54.73 39.20
N PHE A 222 25.42 -54.81 37.96
CA PHE A 222 24.66 -53.77 37.28
C PHE A 222 23.38 -54.32 36.69
N VAL A 223 22.29 -53.59 36.88
CA VAL A 223 21.14 -53.65 35.98
C VAL A 223 21.44 -52.77 34.78
N VAL A 224 21.18 -53.29 33.59
CA VAL A 224 21.47 -52.59 32.34
C VAL A 224 20.23 -52.55 31.46
N GLY A 225 19.96 -51.39 30.87
CA GLY A 225 18.96 -51.25 29.81
C GLY A 225 19.61 -50.82 28.50
N VAL A 226 19.12 -51.36 27.39
CA VAL A 226 19.49 -50.97 26.04
C VAL A 226 18.31 -50.22 25.44
N TYR A 227 18.56 -49.03 24.91
CA TYR A 227 17.53 -48.12 24.44
C TYR A 227 17.81 -47.69 23.02
N GLN A 228 16.84 -47.91 22.13
CA GLN A 228 16.90 -47.39 20.78
C GLN A 228 16.26 -46.01 20.74
N ILE A 229 17.04 -45.00 20.33
CA ILE A 229 16.58 -43.62 20.35
C ILE A 229 15.47 -43.40 19.32
N ASP A 230 15.49 -44.11 18.19
CA ASP A 230 14.42 -44.06 17.20
C ASP A 230 13.05 -44.39 17.81
N ASP A 231 12.97 -45.44 18.64
CA ASP A 231 11.71 -45.93 19.21
C ASP A 231 11.17 -44.97 20.27
N ILE A 232 12.04 -44.38 21.09
CA ILE A 232 11.70 -43.30 22.04
C ILE A 232 11.10 -42.08 21.30
N LEU A 233 11.60 -41.80 20.09
CA LEU A 233 11.13 -40.69 19.27
C LEU A 233 9.87 -41.01 18.46
N VAL A 234 9.63 -42.28 18.13
CA VAL A 234 8.40 -42.71 17.44
C VAL A 234 7.22 -42.78 18.43
N SER A 235 7.45 -43.25 19.66
CA SER A 235 6.40 -43.42 20.69
C SER A 235 5.80 -42.10 21.17
N SER A 236 6.54 -41.00 21.06
CA SER A 236 6.15 -39.67 21.54
C SER A 236 5.12 -38.94 20.65
N HIS A 237 4.49 -39.62 19.68
CA HIS A 237 3.47 -39.06 18.77
C HIS A 237 3.93 -37.81 17.99
N LEU A 238 5.25 -37.63 17.88
CA LEU A 238 5.86 -36.44 17.29
C LEU A 238 5.52 -36.26 15.80
N THR A 239 4.97 -37.26 15.13
CA THR A 239 4.85 -37.34 13.66
C THR A 239 4.12 -36.17 12.98
N GLU A 240 3.15 -35.52 13.62
CA GLU A 240 2.43 -34.38 13.01
C GLU A 240 3.22 -33.07 13.08
N ASP A 241 3.88 -32.80 14.21
CA ASP A 241 4.64 -31.56 14.44
C ASP A 241 5.98 -31.54 13.68
N LEU A 242 6.52 -32.72 13.33
CA LEU A 242 7.78 -32.84 12.59
C LEU A 242 7.63 -32.69 11.07
N ALA A 243 6.42 -32.50 10.54
CA ALA A 243 6.19 -32.37 9.11
C ALA A 243 6.93 -31.15 8.53
N GLY A 244 7.97 -31.42 7.76
CA GLY A 244 8.84 -30.39 7.17
C GLY A 244 9.94 -29.86 8.10
N ILE A 245 10.24 -30.52 9.21
CA ILE A 245 11.42 -30.20 10.02
C ILE A 245 12.46 -31.30 9.87
N LYS A 246 13.67 -30.93 9.45
CA LYS A 246 14.84 -31.82 9.52
C LYS A 246 15.43 -31.74 10.92
N LEU A 247 15.66 -32.91 11.53
CA LEU A 247 16.03 -33.00 12.94
C LEU A 247 17.25 -33.88 13.12
N LYS A 248 18.09 -33.49 14.06
CA LYS A 248 19.22 -34.27 14.51
C LYS A 248 19.38 -34.12 16.02
N LEU A 249 19.44 -35.24 16.72
CA LEU A 249 19.73 -35.28 18.15
C LEU A 249 21.20 -35.65 18.33
N VAL A 250 21.95 -34.84 19.06
CA VAL A 250 23.38 -35.02 19.26
C VAL A 250 23.76 -35.01 20.74
N ASP A 251 24.77 -35.80 21.08
CA ASP A 251 25.45 -35.79 22.36
C ASP A 251 26.58 -34.77 22.30
N ILE A 252 26.50 -33.73 23.12
CA ILE A 252 27.52 -32.67 23.27
C ILE A 252 28.19 -32.72 24.64
N THR A 253 28.13 -33.87 25.33
CA THR A 253 28.78 -34.07 26.64
C THR A 253 30.29 -33.93 26.52
N SER A 254 30.87 -34.42 25.42
CA SER A 254 32.29 -34.25 25.12
C SER A 254 32.52 -32.90 24.42
N PRO A 255 33.45 -32.06 24.88
CA PRO A 255 33.80 -30.82 24.19
C PRO A 255 34.61 -31.05 22.91
N VAL A 256 35.09 -32.28 22.67
CA VAL A 256 35.98 -32.64 21.55
C VAL A 256 35.24 -33.38 20.44
N SER A 257 34.16 -34.09 20.77
CA SER A 257 33.41 -34.92 19.83
C SER A 257 31.91 -34.73 20.01
N THR A 258 31.19 -34.49 18.91
CA THR A 258 29.73 -34.48 18.88
C THR A 258 29.25 -35.76 18.21
N GLU A 259 28.54 -36.59 18.96
CA GLU A 259 28.04 -37.87 18.47
C GLU A 259 26.55 -37.77 18.15
N THR A 260 26.13 -38.35 17.03
CA THR A 260 24.73 -38.27 16.60
C THR A 260 23.95 -39.44 17.17
N LEU A 261 22.95 -39.19 18.01
CA LEU A 261 22.04 -40.21 18.54
C LEU A 261 20.91 -40.53 17.55
N TYR A 262 20.41 -39.50 16.87
CA TYR A 262 19.30 -39.63 15.93
C TYR A 262 19.46 -38.61 14.81
N SER A 263 19.08 -38.99 13.60
CA SER A 263 19.03 -38.07 12.47
C SER A 263 17.89 -38.45 11.55
N ARG A 264 16.92 -37.54 11.39
CA ARG A 264 15.86 -37.67 10.40
C ARG A 264 16.10 -36.66 9.30
N ASP A 265 16.60 -37.15 8.17
CA ASP A 265 16.67 -36.38 6.94
C ASP A 265 15.42 -36.69 6.10
N PRO A 266 14.44 -35.77 5.99
CA PRO A 266 13.40 -35.96 5.00
C PRO A 266 14.07 -35.96 3.61
N ARG A 267 14.06 -37.11 2.92
CA ARG A 267 14.71 -37.28 1.61
C ARG A 267 14.22 -36.19 0.64
N ASN A 268 15.12 -35.65 -0.19
CA ASN A 268 14.83 -34.67 -1.25
C ASN A 268 14.32 -33.29 -0.79
N VAL A 269 14.73 -32.83 0.40
CA VAL A 269 14.25 -31.54 0.88
C VAL A 269 15.35 -30.49 0.90
N PHE A 270 15.16 -29.44 0.10
CA PHE A 270 15.99 -28.25 0.14
C PHE A 270 15.86 -27.59 1.52
N VAL A 271 16.98 -27.50 2.23
CA VAL A 271 17.08 -26.73 3.47
C VAL A 271 17.27 -25.28 3.07
N LEU A 272 16.34 -24.41 3.49
CA LEU A 272 16.52 -22.97 3.33
C LEU A 272 17.74 -22.55 4.15
N GLN A 273 18.62 -21.78 3.50
CA GLN A 273 19.70 -20.93 4.04
C GLN A 273 20.09 -21.17 5.53
N GLN A 274 21.38 -21.42 5.80
CA GLN A 274 21.96 -21.68 7.14
C GLN A 274 21.49 -20.76 8.30
N SER A 275 20.93 -19.58 8.00
CA SER A 275 20.39 -18.62 8.97
C SER A 275 19.16 -19.08 9.76
N ALA A 276 18.46 -20.14 9.34
CA ALA A 276 17.29 -20.66 10.05
C ALA A 276 17.59 -21.93 10.90
N PHE A 277 18.87 -22.26 11.08
CA PHE A 277 19.30 -23.30 12.01
C PHE A 277 18.96 -22.89 13.45
N TYR A 278 18.26 -23.76 14.17
CA TYR A 278 18.02 -23.58 15.59
C TYR A 278 18.50 -24.80 16.35
N GLN A 279 19.28 -24.54 17.41
CA GLN A 279 19.77 -25.57 18.32
C GLN A 279 19.21 -25.34 19.71
N LYS A 280 18.69 -26.40 20.31
CA LYS A 280 18.18 -26.38 21.68
C LYS A 280 18.93 -27.38 22.54
N LYS A 281 19.71 -26.87 23.49
CA LYS A 281 20.31 -27.69 24.56
C LYS A 281 19.21 -28.14 25.52
N MET A 282 19.15 -29.44 25.79
CA MET A 282 18.24 -30.03 26.76
C MET A 282 18.83 -29.94 28.17
N PRO A 283 18.04 -30.14 29.23
CA PRO A 283 18.60 -30.42 30.55
C PRO A 283 19.53 -31.64 30.52
N VAL A 284 20.48 -31.72 31.46
CA VAL A 284 21.37 -32.89 31.58
C VAL A 284 20.53 -34.12 31.88
N ILE A 285 20.65 -35.15 31.05
CA ILE A 285 19.97 -36.43 31.19
C ILE A 285 20.98 -37.49 31.65
N LEU A 286 20.89 -37.90 32.91
CA LEU A 286 21.67 -39.02 33.49
C LEU A 286 23.17 -38.99 33.13
N GLY A 287 23.80 -37.82 33.36
CA GLY A 287 25.23 -37.60 33.10
C GLY A 287 25.59 -37.25 31.65
N ARG A 288 24.59 -36.98 30.79
CA ARG A 288 24.75 -36.59 29.38
C ARG A 288 24.09 -35.26 29.06
N GLN A 289 24.73 -34.48 28.19
CA GLN A 289 24.21 -33.21 27.69
C GLN A 289 23.80 -33.39 26.23
N TRP A 290 22.49 -33.50 25.98
CA TRP A 290 21.97 -33.62 24.63
C TRP A 290 21.60 -32.26 24.04
N CYS A 291 21.68 -32.16 22.72
CA CYS A 291 21.24 -31.00 21.96
C CYS A 291 20.40 -31.43 20.76
N LEU A 292 19.26 -30.76 20.58
CA LEU A 292 18.43 -30.91 19.39
C LEU A 292 18.81 -29.86 18.36
N GLU A 293 19.23 -30.32 17.19
CA GLU A 293 19.51 -29.52 16.00
C GLU A 293 18.31 -29.63 15.04
N ALA A 294 17.75 -28.48 14.65
CA ALA A 294 16.58 -28.43 13.79
C ALA A 294 16.78 -27.46 12.62
N PHE A 295 16.29 -27.86 11.44
CA PHE A 295 16.31 -27.06 10.23
C PHE A 295 14.90 -27.02 9.61
N PRO A 296 14.34 -25.84 9.33
CA PRO A 296 13.09 -25.74 8.62
C PRO A 296 13.32 -26.05 7.14
N THR A 297 12.42 -26.84 6.58
CA THR A 297 12.45 -27.14 5.15
C THR A 297 11.68 -26.11 4.33
N VAL A 298 11.88 -26.08 3.00
CA VAL A 298 11.02 -25.29 2.11
C VAL A 298 9.54 -25.61 2.31
N LEU A 299 9.18 -26.90 2.44
CA LEU A 299 7.80 -27.33 2.67
C LEU A 299 7.21 -26.76 3.97
N TYR A 300 8.01 -26.66 5.03
CA TYR A 300 7.59 -26.07 6.30
C TYR A 300 7.24 -24.60 6.17
N VAL A 301 8.06 -23.85 5.43
CA VAL A 301 7.85 -22.43 5.19
C VAL A 301 6.66 -22.21 4.25
N GLU A 302 6.57 -22.94 3.14
CA GLU A 302 5.47 -22.79 2.18
C GLU A 302 4.09 -23.12 2.79
N ARG A 303 4.01 -24.14 3.66
CA ARG A 303 2.75 -24.51 4.31
C ARG A 303 2.25 -23.45 5.30
N ARG A 304 3.16 -22.64 5.87
CA ARG A 304 2.84 -21.59 6.85
C ARG A 304 2.82 -20.20 6.24
N ARG A 305 3.42 -20.02 5.07
CA ARG A 305 3.43 -18.75 4.35
C ARG A 305 2.09 -18.53 3.66
N GLY A 306 1.38 -17.48 4.07
CA GLY A 306 0.18 -17.02 3.40
C GLY A 306 0.47 -16.28 2.08
N PHE A 307 -0.58 -16.00 1.32
CA PHE A 307 -0.53 -15.15 0.11
C PHE A 307 -0.70 -13.65 0.42
N SER A 308 -0.74 -13.26 1.68
CA SER A 308 -1.09 -11.90 2.14
C SER A 308 -0.15 -10.82 1.59
N SER A 309 1.16 -11.01 1.69
CA SER A 309 2.16 -10.09 1.12
C SER A 309 2.00 -9.89 -0.40
N GLN A 310 1.68 -10.95 -1.15
CA GLN A 310 1.43 -10.90 -2.59
C GLN A 310 0.11 -10.18 -2.93
N LEU A 311 -0.96 -10.45 -2.17
CA LEU A 311 -2.26 -9.81 -2.35
C LEU A 311 -2.16 -8.29 -2.14
N ILE A 312 -1.45 -7.84 -1.10
CA ILE A 312 -1.24 -6.41 -0.86
C ILE A 312 -0.52 -5.73 -2.03
N PHE A 313 0.49 -6.39 -2.60
CA PHE A 313 1.21 -5.87 -3.77
C PHE A 313 0.26 -5.70 -4.97
N VAL A 314 -0.51 -6.75 -5.30
CA VAL A 314 -1.45 -6.75 -6.42
C VAL A 314 -2.55 -5.70 -6.22
N PHE A 315 -3.16 -5.64 -5.03
CA PHE A 315 -4.18 -4.63 -4.72
C PHE A 315 -3.61 -3.20 -4.77
N GLY A 316 -2.37 -3.00 -4.32
CA GLY A 316 -1.69 -1.71 -4.41
C GLY A 316 -1.47 -1.23 -5.85
N ILE A 317 -1.08 -2.15 -6.76
CA ILE A 317 -0.96 -1.85 -8.20
C ILE A 317 -2.31 -1.52 -8.81
N ILE A 318 -3.36 -2.32 -8.52
CA ILE A 318 -4.71 -2.09 -9.03
C ILE A 318 -5.22 -0.73 -8.54
N PHE A 319 -5.08 -0.43 -7.24
CA PHE A 319 -5.49 0.83 -6.64
C PHE A 319 -4.79 2.02 -7.29
N THR A 320 -3.46 1.96 -7.45
CA THR A 320 -2.69 3.04 -8.10
C THR A 320 -3.12 3.24 -9.56
N SER A 321 -3.39 2.15 -10.27
CA SER A 321 -3.87 2.19 -11.66
C SER A 321 -5.26 2.84 -11.77
N VAL A 322 -6.16 2.52 -10.86
CA VAL A 322 -7.50 3.13 -10.78
C VAL A 322 -7.39 4.63 -10.47
N VAL A 323 -6.55 5.03 -9.52
CA VAL A 323 -6.32 6.44 -9.19
C VAL A 323 -5.78 7.21 -10.41
N ALA A 324 -4.79 6.67 -11.11
CA ALA A 324 -4.24 7.28 -12.32
C ALA A 324 -5.30 7.40 -13.43
N PHE A 325 -6.15 6.38 -13.60
CA PHE A 325 -7.25 6.40 -14.56
C PHE A 325 -8.28 7.48 -14.25
N VAL A 326 -8.72 7.58 -12.98
CA VAL A 326 -9.68 8.60 -12.52
C VAL A 326 -9.11 10.01 -12.70
N LEU A 327 -7.85 10.24 -12.33
CA LEU A 327 -7.18 11.53 -12.53
C LEU A 327 -7.15 11.93 -14.01
N ARG A 328 -6.80 10.99 -14.90
CA ARG A 328 -6.82 11.22 -16.35
C ARG A 328 -8.22 11.57 -16.86
N ALA A 329 -9.25 10.88 -16.36
CA ALA A 329 -10.64 11.14 -16.73
C ALA A 329 -11.10 12.54 -16.28
N ILE A 330 -10.77 12.94 -15.05
CA ILE A 330 -11.08 14.28 -14.50
C ILE A 330 -10.40 15.37 -15.33
N VAL A 331 -9.10 15.23 -15.61
CA VAL A 331 -8.36 16.25 -16.39
C VAL A 331 -8.92 16.35 -17.81
N LYS A 332 -9.20 15.22 -18.48
CA LYS A 332 -9.81 15.23 -19.82
C LYS A 332 -11.16 15.94 -19.82
N LYS A 333 -12.01 15.67 -18.83
CA LYS A 333 -13.31 16.34 -18.68
C LYS A 333 -13.13 17.84 -18.47
N SER A 334 -12.18 18.25 -17.63
CA SER A 334 -11.92 19.67 -17.35
C SER A 334 -11.54 20.47 -18.60
N VAL A 335 -10.70 19.90 -19.48
CA VAL A 335 -10.27 20.55 -20.73
C VAL A 335 -11.45 20.73 -21.69
N LEU A 336 -12.26 19.68 -21.89
CA LEU A 336 -13.46 19.77 -22.74
C LEU A 336 -14.46 20.81 -22.24
N THR A 337 -14.63 20.93 -20.91
CA THR A 337 -15.49 21.95 -20.33
C THR A 337 -14.96 23.36 -20.56
N GLN A 338 -13.63 23.56 -20.48
CA GLN A 338 -12.99 24.85 -20.76
C GLN A 338 -13.18 25.28 -22.22
N GLU A 339 -13.04 24.36 -23.17
CA GLU A 339 -13.28 24.64 -24.60
C GLU A 339 -14.74 25.08 -24.86
N LYS A 340 -15.71 24.34 -24.32
CA LYS A 340 -17.14 24.70 -24.42
C LYS A 340 -17.46 26.05 -23.79
N LEU A 341 -16.84 26.36 -22.65
CA LEU A 341 -17.01 27.65 -21.98
C LEU A 341 -16.49 28.79 -22.85
N LEU A 342 -15.34 28.61 -23.50
CA LEU A 342 -14.77 29.62 -24.38
C LEU A 342 -15.64 29.84 -25.62
N GLU A 343 -16.13 28.78 -26.24
CA GLU A 343 -17.05 28.85 -27.38
C GLU A 343 -18.33 29.61 -27.02
N LYS A 344 -18.96 29.27 -25.89
CA LYS A 344 -20.16 29.98 -25.39
C LYS A 344 -19.89 31.44 -25.07
N LYS A 345 -18.71 31.76 -24.53
CA LYS A 345 -18.31 33.15 -24.28
C LYS A 345 -18.20 33.95 -25.58
N ASN A 346 -17.60 33.38 -26.62
CA ASN A 346 -17.46 34.03 -27.93
C ASN A 346 -18.82 34.24 -28.60
N GLU A 347 -19.71 33.24 -28.54
CA GLU A 347 -21.09 33.34 -29.05
C GLU A 347 -21.86 34.48 -28.36
N LEU A 348 -21.80 34.56 -27.03
CA LEU A 348 -22.42 35.64 -26.25
C LEU A 348 -21.85 37.01 -26.63
N GLN A 349 -20.54 37.13 -26.81
CA GLN A 349 -19.92 38.38 -27.22
C GLN A 349 -20.39 38.82 -28.61
N GLU A 350 -20.50 37.91 -29.56
CA GLU A 350 -20.96 38.22 -30.92
C GLU A 350 -22.44 38.63 -30.94
N VAL A 351 -23.30 37.93 -30.20
CA VAL A 351 -24.71 38.31 -30.04
C VAL A 351 -24.83 39.71 -29.41
N ASN A 352 -24.07 39.98 -28.36
CA ASN A 352 -24.08 41.28 -27.69
C ASN A 352 -23.59 42.40 -28.63
N ARG A 353 -22.57 42.13 -29.45
CA ARG A 353 -22.09 43.07 -30.49
C ARG A 353 -23.17 43.38 -31.51
N LYS A 354 -23.87 42.36 -32.03
CA LYS A 354 -24.99 42.53 -32.97
C LYS A 354 -26.14 43.34 -32.35
N LEU A 355 -26.48 43.07 -31.10
CA LEU A 355 -27.53 43.80 -30.38
C LEU A 355 -27.19 45.29 -30.23
N LYS A 356 -25.93 45.63 -29.91
CA LYS A 356 -25.47 47.02 -29.84
C LYS A 356 -25.59 47.75 -31.18
N LEU A 357 -25.32 47.07 -32.30
CA LEU A 357 -25.43 47.66 -33.64
C LEU A 357 -26.89 47.95 -34.03
N VAL A 358 -27.83 47.07 -33.72
CA VAL A 358 -29.26 47.28 -34.04
C VAL A 358 -29.86 48.41 -33.20
N SER A 359 -29.30 48.70 -32.03
CA SER A 359 -29.79 49.73 -31.11
C SER A 359 -29.29 51.17 -31.40
N SER A 360 -28.55 51.44 -32.48
CA SER A 360 -27.93 52.77 -32.72
C SER A 360 -28.78 53.78 -33.50
N SER A 361 -29.83 53.33 -34.20
CA SER A 361 -30.69 54.21 -35.01
C SER A 361 -32.03 54.51 -34.34
N ASP A 362 -32.68 55.59 -34.75
CA ASP A 362 -34.08 55.87 -34.43
C ASP A 362 -34.98 54.96 -35.26
N GLY A 363 -35.92 54.28 -34.59
CA GLY A 363 -36.77 53.25 -35.21
C GLY A 363 -37.76 53.76 -36.25
N LEU A 364 -38.07 55.06 -36.25
CA LEU A 364 -39.01 55.67 -37.22
C LEU A 364 -38.28 56.29 -38.41
N THR A 365 -37.24 57.07 -38.14
CA THR A 365 -36.60 57.96 -39.13
C THR A 365 -35.31 57.38 -39.74
N GLY A 366 -34.73 56.34 -39.13
CA GLY A 366 -33.53 55.66 -39.62
C GLY A 366 -32.22 56.44 -39.48
N VAL A 367 -32.27 57.72 -39.07
CA VAL A 367 -31.08 58.48 -38.62
C VAL A 367 -30.63 57.98 -37.24
N PHE A 368 -29.48 58.44 -36.74
CA PHE A 368 -29.01 58.01 -35.42
C PHE A 368 -30.00 58.43 -34.31
N ASN A 369 -30.11 57.64 -33.25
CA ASN A 369 -30.89 58.05 -32.08
C ASN A 369 -30.08 58.99 -31.17
N ARG A 370 -30.77 59.72 -30.28
CA ARG A 370 -30.15 60.62 -29.31
C ARG A 370 -28.98 59.99 -28.55
N ARG A 371 -29.12 58.75 -28.07
CA ARG A 371 -28.04 58.04 -27.35
C ARG A 371 -26.77 57.91 -28.20
N THR A 372 -26.92 57.62 -29.49
CA THR A 372 -25.78 57.50 -30.40
C THR A 372 -25.14 58.86 -30.68
N MET A 373 -25.96 59.91 -30.80
CA MET A 373 -25.48 61.28 -30.90
C MET A 373 -24.73 61.72 -29.64
N ASP A 374 -25.27 61.51 -28.43
CA ASP A 374 -24.63 61.91 -27.17
C ASP A 374 -23.24 61.27 -27.04
N ASN A 375 -23.13 59.98 -27.38
CA ASN A 375 -21.87 59.24 -27.38
C ASN A 375 -20.89 59.76 -28.45
N PHE A 376 -21.39 60.06 -29.65
CA PHE A 376 -20.60 60.62 -30.73
C PHE A 376 -20.06 62.01 -30.34
N LEU A 377 -20.95 62.90 -29.87
CA LEU A 377 -20.61 64.24 -29.44
C LEU A 377 -19.58 64.22 -28.31
N SER A 378 -19.75 63.37 -27.30
CA SER A 378 -18.80 63.25 -26.19
C SER A 378 -17.40 62.82 -26.67
N ARG A 379 -17.33 61.85 -27.59
CA ARG A 379 -16.06 61.35 -28.14
C ARG A 379 -15.38 62.41 -29.01
N GLU A 380 -16.12 63.03 -29.92
CA GLU A 380 -15.57 64.03 -30.83
C GLU A 380 -15.28 65.36 -30.11
N TRP A 381 -15.99 65.69 -29.03
CA TRP A 381 -15.65 66.81 -28.14
C TRP A 381 -14.26 66.65 -27.54
N ALA A 382 -13.97 65.48 -26.97
CA ALA A 382 -12.66 65.18 -26.41
C ALA A 382 -11.56 65.20 -27.49
N ARG A 383 -11.89 64.81 -28.72
CA ARG A 383 -10.98 64.87 -29.87
C ARG A 383 -10.71 66.31 -30.31
N ALA A 384 -11.75 67.10 -30.54
CA ALA A 384 -11.67 68.50 -30.94
C ALA A 384 -10.90 69.34 -29.91
N MET A 385 -11.03 69.04 -28.62
CA MET A 385 -10.23 69.66 -27.55
C MET A 385 -8.72 69.39 -27.71
N ARG A 386 -8.33 68.16 -28.05
CA ARG A 386 -6.92 67.79 -28.28
C ARG A 386 -6.38 68.40 -29.57
N GLU A 387 -7.18 68.38 -30.63
CA GLU A 387 -6.81 68.87 -31.97
C GLU A 387 -6.95 70.39 -32.11
N LYS A 388 -7.49 71.07 -31.08
CA LYS A 388 -7.83 72.51 -31.09
C LYS A 388 -8.69 72.88 -32.30
N SER A 389 -9.62 72.00 -32.65
CA SER A 389 -10.46 72.14 -33.83
C SER A 389 -11.90 72.52 -33.45
N SER A 390 -12.65 73.08 -34.41
CA SER A 390 -14.03 73.49 -34.15
C SER A 390 -14.98 72.30 -34.15
N ILE A 391 -15.96 72.34 -33.26
CA ILE A 391 -17.13 71.46 -33.27
C ILE A 391 -18.38 72.33 -33.24
N SER A 392 -19.32 71.98 -34.11
CA SER A 392 -20.59 72.70 -34.24
C SER A 392 -21.75 71.77 -33.96
N PHE A 393 -22.79 72.34 -33.35
CA PHE A 393 -24.04 71.66 -33.08
C PHE A 393 -25.18 72.48 -33.65
N ILE A 394 -26.02 71.82 -34.44
CA ILE A 394 -27.27 72.39 -34.96
C ILE A 394 -28.41 71.64 -34.27
N MET A 395 -29.26 72.38 -33.58
CA MET A 395 -30.55 71.88 -33.13
C MET A 395 -31.63 72.38 -34.09
N ALA A 396 -32.32 71.48 -34.76
CA ALA A 396 -33.37 71.79 -35.72
C ALA A 396 -34.70 71.23 -35.22
N ASP A 397 -35.78 71.99 -35.40
CA ASP A 397 -37.12 71.58 -35.00
C ASP A 397 -38.11 71.96 -36.10
N ILE A 398 -39.04 71.06 -36.40
CA ILE A 398 -40.08 71.27 -37.40
C ILE A 398 -41.10 72.27 -36.88
N ASP A 399 -41.22 73.40 -37.59
CA ASP A 399 -42.07 74.49 -37.17
C ASP A 399 -43.55 74.11 -37.18
N ASN A 400 -44.21 74.35 -36.04
CA ASN A 400 -45.63 74.08 -35.84
C ASN A 400 -46.01 72.61 -36.10
N PHE A 401 -45.12 71.65 -35.79
CA PHE A 401 -45.36 70.23 -36.05
C PHE A 401 -46.53 69.64 -35.24
N LYS A 402 -46.78 70.13 -34.03
CA LYS A 402 -47.98 69.77 -33.28
C LYS A 402 -49.25 70.09 -34.07
N LEU A 403 -49.37 71.30 -34.64
CA LEU A 403 -50.48 71.67 -35.50
C LEU A 403 -50.54 70.80 -36.77
N TYR A 404 -49.39 70.37 -37.29
CA TYR A 404 -49.36 69.42 -38.41
C TYR A 404 -50.01 68.10 -38.02
N ASN A 405 -49.59 67.50 -36.90
CA ASN A 405 -50.13 66.23 -36.41
C ASN A 405 -51.62 66.32 -36.03
N ASP A 406 -52.01 67.41 -35.36
CA ASP A 406 -53.39 67.61 -34.90
C ASP A 406 -54.37 67.70 -36.09
N ASN A 407 -53.93 68.17 -37.26
CA ASN A 407 -54.78 68.36 -38.45
C ASN A 407 -54.62 67.27 -39.53
N TYR A 408 -53.43 66.70 -39.71
CA TYR A 408 -53.16 65.69 -40.74
C TYR A 408 -53.03 64.27 -40.19
N GLY A 409 -53.07 64.10 -38.87
CA GLY A 409 -52.93 62.83 -38.16
C GLY A 409 -51.47 62.39 -37.98
N HIS A 410 -51.22 61.65 -36.91
CA HIS A 410 -49.89 61.18 -36.54
C HIS A 410 -49.21 60.32 -37.62
N LEU A 411 -49.95 59.52 -38.39
CA LEU A 411 -49.36 58.70 -39.45
C LEU A 411 -48.77 59.57 -40.58
N THR A 412 -49.46 60.65 -40.96
CA THR A 412 -48.96 61.63 -41.93
C THR A 412 -47.79 62.41 -41.35
N GLY A 413 -47.82 62.70 -40.04
CA GLY A 413 -46.70 63.23 -39.28
C GLY A 413 -45.46 62.36 -39.33
N ASP A 414 -45.60 61.05 -39.13
CA ASP A 414 -44.51 60.09 -39.20
C ASP A 414 -43.86 60.05 -40.59
N GLU A 415 -44.65 60.12 -41.66
CA GLU A 415 -44.13 60.24 -43.03
C GLU A 415 -43.43 61.58 -43.27
N CYS A 416 -43.93 62.67 -42.68
CA CYS A 416 -43.25 63.96 -42.70
C CYS A 416 -41.88 63.88 -42.00
N LEU A 417 -41.81 63.27 -40.81
CA LEU A 417 -40.56 63.07 -40.07
C LEU A 417 -39.55 62.23 -40.85
N LYS A 418 -40.00 61.17 -41.54
CA LYS A 418 -39.13 60.36 -42.42
C LYS A 418 -38.55 61.18 -43.56
N LYS A 419 -39.37 61.97 -44.26
CA LYS A 419 -38.93 62.83 -45.36
C LYS A 419 -37.95 63.92 -44.89
N VAL A 420 -38.24 64.55 -43.75
CA VAL A 420 -37.34 65.54 -43.14
C VAL A 420 -36.01 64.90 -42.75
N ALA A 421 -36.04 63.74 -42.08
CA ALA A 421 -34.82 63.02 -41.70
C ALA A 421 -33.99 62.60 -42.94
N GLU A 422 -34.64 62.13 -43.99
CA GLU A 422 -33.98 61.74 -45.24
C GLU A 422 -33.30 62.94 -45.90
N GLN A 423 -33.92 64.11 -45.91
CA GLN A 423 -33.30 65.32 -46.45
C GLN A 423 -32.17 65.84 -45.58
N LEU A 424 -32.37 65.95 -44.27
CA LEU A 424 -31.32 66.41 -43.35
C LEU A 424 -30.06 65.53 -43.42
N ARG A 425 -30.22 64.23 -43.68
CA ARG A 425 -29.10 63.30 -43.87
C ARG A 425 -28.25 63.59 -45.13
N LYS A 426 -28.82 64.23 -46.16
CA LYS A 426 -28.14 64.50 -47.44
C LYS A 426 -27.28 65.77 -47.44
N ILE A 427 -27.44 66.62 -46.44
CA ILE A 427 -26.91 67.99 -46.45
C ILE A 427 -25.48 68.07 -45.93
N PRO A 428 -25.09 67.40 -44.82
CA PRO A 428 -23.70 67.38 -44.40
C PRO A 428 -22.82 66.75 -45.49
N HIS A 429 -21.85 67.51 -45.97
CA HIS A 429 -20.98 67.09 -47.08
C HIS A 429 -19.90 66.08 -46.66
N ARG A 430 -19.67 65.89 -45.34
CA ARG A 430 -18.60 65.04 -44.83
C ARG A 430 -19.17 63.78 -44.20
N SER A 431 -18.53 62.65 -44.49
CA SER A 431 -18.84 61.34 -43.89
C SER A 431 -18.60 61.29 -42.37
N THR A 432 -17.94 62.31 -41.81
CA THR A 432 -17.67 62.47 -40.39
C THR A 432 -18.74 63.24 -39.64
N ASP A 433 -19.71 63.84 -40.33
CA ASP A 433 -20.80 64.57 -39.69
C ASP A 433 -21.94 63.61 -39.32
N LEU A 434 -22.64 63.88 -38.22
CA LEU A 434 -23.68 63.01 -37.68
C LEU A 434 -25.03 63.71 -37.65
N VAL A 435 -26.06 63.06 -38.20
CA VAL A 435 -27.46 63.48 -38.08
C VAL A 435 -28.21 62.50 -37.18
N ALA A 436 -28.95 63.02 -36.21
CA ALA A 436 -29.73 62.22 -35.27
C ALA A 436 -31.07 62.85 -34.94
N ARG A 437 -32.05 62.01 -34.60
CA ARG A 437 -33.30 62.47 -33.99
C ARG A 437 -33.09 62.68 -32.49
N TYR A 438 -33.27 63.90 -32.04
CA TYR A 438 -33.03 64.32 -30.66
C TYR A 438 -34.23 63.99 -29.75
N GLY A 439 -35.44 64.19 -30.25
CA GLY A 439 -36.72 63.90 -29.59
C GLY A 439 -37.86 64.22 -30.55
N GLY A 440 -39.09 63.75 -30.30
CA GLY A 440 -40.31 64.14 -31.05
C GLY A 440 -40.08 64.55 -32.52
N GLU A 441 -40.12 65.85 -32.78
CA GLU A 441 -39.88 66.53 -34.05
C GLU A 441 -38.52 67.24 -34.18
N GLU A 442 -37.63 67.02 -33.22
CA GLU A 442 -36.32 67.64 -33.09
C GLU A 442 -35.23 66.76 -33.71
N PHE A 443 -34.40 67.38 -34.53
CA PHE A 443 -33.22 66.79 -35.15
C PHE A 443 -31.96 67.53 -34.68
N SER A 444 -30.86 66.80 -34.61
CA SER A 444 -29.56 67.33 -34.25
C SER A 444 -28.55 66.96 -35.32
N LEU A 445 -27.68 67.92 -35.63
CA LEU A 445 -26.51 67.70 -36.47
C LEU A 445 -25.25 68.06 -35.68
N VAL A 446 -24.29 67.14 -35.66
CA VAL A 446 -22.95 67.38 -35.11
C VAL A 446 -21.98 67.48 -36.28
N LEU A 447 -21.39 68.66 -36.47
CA LEU A 447 -20.47 68.94 -37.57
C LEU A 447 -19.04 69.10 -37.04
N LEU A 448 -18.09 68.41 -37.65
CA LEU A 448 -16.69 68.43 -37.22
C LEU A 448 -15.86 69.33 -38.14
N ASN A 449 -14.99 70.16 -37.54
CA ASN A 449 -14.08 71.07 -38.25
C ASN A 449 -14.82 71.98 -39.25
N THR A 450 -16.01 72.43 -38.86
CA THR A 450 -16.85 73.33 -39.64
C THR A 450 -16.89 74.66 -38.89
N THR A 451 -16.44 75.73 -39.54
CA THR A 451 -16.48 77.08 -38.97
C THR A 451 -17.72 77.85 -39.38
N ASP A 452 -18.34 77.47 -40.51
CA ASP A 452 -19.57 78.04 -41.03
C ASP A 452 -20.75 77.07 -40.90
N ALA A 453 -21.06 76.67 -39.67
CA ALA A 453 -22.24 75.83 -39.41
C ALA A 453 -23.57 76.56 -39.64
N ALA A 454 -23.54 77.90 -39.71
CA ALA A 454 -24.70 78.71 -40.02
C ALA A 454 -25.16 78.48 -41.47
N SER A 455 -24.23 78.45 -42.44
CA SER A 455 -24.58 78.09 -43.82
C SER A 455 -25.22 76.70 -43.91
N VAL A 456 -24.64 75.69 -43.24
CA VAL A 456 -25.20 74.32 -43.25
C VAL A 456 -26.61 74.28 -42.65
N ALA A 457 -26.86 75.04 -41.57
CA ALA A 457 -28.19 75.13 -40.98
C ALA A 457 -29.20 75.85 -41.90
N GLU A 458 -28.75 76.86 -42.65
CA GLU A 458 -29.58 77.55 -43.65
C GLU A 458 -29.87 76.64 -44.85
N ASP A 459 -28.90 75.83 -45.28
CA ASP A 459 -29.09 74.81 -46.31
C ASP A 459 -30.10 73.75 -45.85
N CYS A 460 -30.01 73.30 -44.59
CA CYS A 460 -31.04 72.47 -43.95
C CYS A 460 -32.42 73.13 -44.03
N ARG A 461 -32.52 74.41 -43.65
CA ARG A 461 -33.79 75.12 -43.65
C ARG A 461 -34.41 75.20 -45.04
N ARG A 462 -33.63 75.62 -46.03
CA ARG A 462 -34.06 75.72 -47.43
C ARG A 462 -34.43 74.38 -48.01
N ALA A 463 -33.60 73.34 -47.80
CA ALA A 463 -33.87 72.01 -48.32
C ALA A 463 -35.18 71.41 -47.77
N ILE A 464 -35.54 71.69 -46.50
CA ILE A 464 -36.84 71.28 -45.96
C ILE A 464 -37.99 72.09 -46.55
N GLU A 465 -37.83 73.41 -46.70
CA GLU A 465 -38.83 74.26 -47.37
C GLU A 465 -39.06 73.83 -48.84
N ASP A 466 -37.99 73.46 -49.55
CA ASP A 466 -38.00 72.99 -50.95
C ASP A 466 -38.63 71.61 -51.12
N LEU A 467 -38.87 70.84 -50.05
CA LEU A 467 -39.67 69.62 -50.12
C LEU A 467 -41.15 69.91 -50.46
N GLN A 468 -41.61 71.15 -50.26
CA GLN A 468 -42.97 71.59 -50.55
C GLN A 468 -44.05 70.70 -49.91
N ILE A 469 -43.78 70.16 -48.71
CA ILE A 469 -44.77 69.39 -47.95
C ILE A 469 -45.83 70.36 -47.44
N ALA A 470 -47.08 70.22 -47.90
CA ALA A 470 -48.16 71.13 -47.53
C ALA A 470 -48.41 71.19 -46.01
N HIS A 471 -48.47 72.40 -45.45
CA HIS A 471 -48.85 72.68 -44.05
C HIS A 471 -49.83 73.86 -44.00
N ALA A 472 -51.08 73.61 -44.42
CA ALA A 472 -52.10 74.66 -44.57
C ALA A 472 -52.56 75.29 -43.24
N PHE A 473 -52.24 74.66 -42.11
CA PHE A 473 -52.65 75.09 -40.78
C PHE A 473 -51.51 75.79 -40.01
N SER A 474 -50.35 75.98 -40.64
CA SER A 474 -49.22 76.67 -40.03
C SER A 474 -49.37 78.18 -40.15
N PRO A 475 -49.26 78.94 -39.05
CA PRO A 475 -49.21 80.40 -39.10
C PRO A 475 -47.89 80.95 -39.68
N THR A 476 -46.93 80.09 -40.00
CA THR A 476 -45.57 80.48 -40.44
C THR A 476 -45.39 80.39 -41.95
N SER A 477 -45.89 79.34 -42.60
CA SER A 477 -45.74 79.07 -44.03
C SER A 477 -46.77 78.03 -44.47
N ASN A 478 -47.17 78.04 -45.74
CA ASN A 478 -48.08 77.03 -46.31
C ASN A 478 -47.40 75.67 -46.53
N VAL A 479 -46.10 75.56 -46.23
CA VAL A 479 -45.33 74.33 -46.30
C VAL A 479 -44.61 74.06 -44.97
N VAL A 480 -44.20 72.81 -44.76
CA VAL A 480 -43.35 72.41 -43.63
C VAL A 480 -42.01 73.12 -43.72
N THR A 481 -41.62 73.75 -42.61
CA THR A 481 -40.36 74.48 -42.47
C THR A 481 -39.69 74.05 -41.17
N ILE A 482 -38.40 74.33 -41.03
CA ILE A 482 -37.69 74.13 -39.77
C ILE A 482 -37.16 75.46 -39.24
N SER A 483 -37.06 75.56 -37.92
CA SER A 483 -36.20 76.54 -37.27
C SER A 483 -34.96 75.83 -36.78
N ALA A 484 -33.80 76.48 -36.87
CA ALA A 484 -32.54 75.90 -36.43
C ALA A 484 -31.74 76.85 -35.54
N GLY A 485 -31.25 76.30 -34.43
CA GLY A 485 -30.30 76.94 -33.54
C GLY A 485 -28.90 76.40 -33.77
N VAL A 486 -27.95 77.29 -34.02
CA VAL A 486 -26.57 76.91 -34.33
C VAL A 486 -25.64 77.41 -33.22
N SER A 487 -24.79 76.52 -32.74
CA SER A 487 -23.67 76.84 -31.86
C SER A 487 -22.39 76.23 -32.41
N THR A 488 -21.30 76.98 -32.30
CA THR A 488 -19.96 76.53 -32.70
C THR A 488 -18.96 76.95 -31.64
N CYS A 489 -18.05 76.06 -31.28
CA CYS A 489 -16.96 76.39 -30.37
C CYS A 489 -15.70 75.56 -30.68
N ILE A 490 -14.57 76.02 -30.14
CA ILE A 490 -13.36 75.22 -30.01
C ILE A 490 -13.28 74.79 -28.54
N PRO A 491 -13.46 73.50 -28.20
CA PRO A 491 -13.52 73.05 -26.81
C PRO A 491 -12.22 73.38 -26.06
N LYS A 492 -12.34 73.89 -24.82
CA LYS A 492 -11.22 74.14 -23.91
C LYS A 492 -11.30 73.21 -22.69
N SER A 493 -10.16 73.02 -22.02
CA SER A 493 -10.10 72.26 -20.77
C SER A 493 -11.09 72.83 -19.74
N GLY A 494 -11.89 71.96 -19.13
CA GLY A 494 -12.93 72.34 -18.16
C GLY A 494 -14.32 72.64 -18.75
N MET A 495 -14.47 72.62 -20.08
CA MET A 495 -15.77 72.77 -20.75
C MET A 495 -16.42 71.41 -21.04
N ASP A 496 -17.74 71.34 -20.89
CA ASP A 496 -18.56 70.16 -21.18
C ASP A 496 -19.38 70.34 -22.46
N SER A 497 -19.56 69.26 -23.23
CA SER A 497 -20.31 69.30 -24.49
C SER A 497 -21.78 69.71 -24.32
N SER A 498 -22.36 69.55 -23.12
CA SER A 498 -23.70 70.04 -22.82
C SER A 498 -23.85 71.55 -22.99
N LEU A 499 -22.77 72.33 -22.83
CA LEU A 499 -22.77 73.78 -23.06
C LEU A 499 -23.02 74.10 -24.53
N LEU A 500 -22.46 73.32 -25.45
CA LEU A 500 -22.65 73.47 -26.89
C LEU A 500 -24.10 73.19 -27.28
N VAL A 501 -24.67 72.11 -26.75
CA VAL A 501 -26.08 71.73 -26.96
C VAL A 501 -27.02 72.80 -26.38
N ALA A 502 -26.77 73.26 -25.16
CA ALA A 502 -27.57 74.29 -24.51
C ALA A 502 -27.51 75.64 -25.24
N ALA A 503 -26.36 76.00 -25.81
CA ALA A 503 -26.22 77.20 -26.62
C ALA A 503 -27.01 77.11 -27.94
N ALA A 504 -27.00 75.94 -28.59
CA ALA A 504 -27.79 75.68 -29.79
C ALA A 504 -29.30 75.68 -29.50
N ASP A 505 -29.73 75.09 -28.39
CA ASP A 505 -31.13 75.11 -27.94
C ASP A 505 -31.64 76.55 -27.68
N LYS A 506 -30.85 77.35 -26.96
CA LYS A 506 -31.14 78.80 -26.78
C LYS A 506 -31.25 79.54 -28.11
N ALA A 507 -30.39 79.21 -29.07
CA ALA A 507 -30.44 79.79 -30.40
C ALA A 507 -31.73 79.37 -31.14
N LEU A 508 -32.11 78.10 -31.07
CA LEU A 508 -33.34 77.57 -31.68
C LEU A 508 -34.58 78.26 -31.10
N TYR A 509 -34.62 78.42 -29.78
CA TYR A 509 -35.68 79.17 -29.10
C TYR A 509 -35.78 80.61 -29.62
N ARG A 510 -34.65 81.28 -29.84
CA ARG A 510 -34.60 82.62 -30.45
C ARG A 510 -35.10 82.62 -31.89
N ALA A 511 -34.71 81.64 -32.72
CA ALA A 511 -35.21 81.49 -34.08
C ALA A 511 -36.74 81.37 -34.12
N LYS A 512 -37.30 80.51 -33.26
CA LYS A 512 -38.75 80.33 -33.12
C LYS A 512 -39.46 81.62 -32.69
N ARG A 513 -38.92 82.37 -31.72
CA ARG A 513 -39.50 83.63 -31.24
C ARG A 513 -39.47 84.75 -32.28
N LEU A 514 -38.48 84.77 -33.16
CA LEU A 514 -38.34 85.80 -34.19
C LEU A 514 -39.24 85.59 -35.40
N GLY A 515 -40.12 84.57 -35.37
CA GLY A 515 -41.11 84.32 -36.42
C GLY A 515 -40.95 83.00 -37.14
N ARG A 516 -40.11 82.08 -36.62
CA ARG A 516 -39.87 80.74 -37.19
C ARG A 516 -39.32 80.79 -38.62
N ASN A 517 -39.19 79.63 -39.27
CA ASN A 517 -38.60 79.42 -40.59
C ASN A 517 -37.30 80.20 -40.77
N ARG A 518 -36.36 80.01 -39.82
CA ARG A 518 -35.08 80.73 -39.83
C ARG A 518 -34.04 80.01 -39.00
N ILE A 519 -32.80 80.40 -39.23
CA ILE A 519 -31.71 80.07 -38.34
C ILE A 519 -31.48 81.20 -37.33
N ALA A 520 -30.97 80.85 -36.16
CA ALA A 520 -30.32 81.79 -35.26
C ALA A 520 -29.01 81.18 -34.77
N THR A 521 -27.99 82.02 -34.67
CA THR A 521 -26.70 81.64 -34.13
C THR A 521 -26.61 82.12 -32.69
N ASN A 522 -25.92 81.35 -31.86
CA ASN A 522 -25.46 81.80 -30.56
C ASN A 522 -23.96 81.53 -30.48
N ILE A 523 -23.18 82.60 -30.33
CA ILE A 523 -21.74 82.46 -30.13
C ILE A 523 -21.56 81.98 -28.70
N CYS A 524 -20.76 80.94 -28.54
CA CYS A 524 -20.29 80.50 -27.24
C CYS A 524 -19.35 81.57 -26.66
N GLU A 525 -19.91 82.62 -26.07
CA GLU A 525 -19.18 83.63 -25.27
C GLU A 525 -18.85 83.01 -23.91
N TRP A 526 -17.67 82.37 -23.82
CA TRP A 526 -17.15 81.78 -22.58
C TRP A 526 -15.69 82.13 -22.35
#